data_AF-A0A8J3YY98-F1
#
_entry.id   AF-A0A8J3YY98-F1
#
_cell.length_a   1.000
_cell.length_b   1.000
_cell.length_c   1.000
_cell.angle_alpha   90.00
_cell.angle_beta   90.00
_cell.angle_gamma   90.00
#
_symmetry.space_group_name_H-M   'P 1'
#
loop_
_entity.id
_entity.type
_entity.pdbx_description
1 polymer ?
#
loop_
_entity_poly.entity_id
_entity_poly.type
_entity_poly.pdbx_seq_one_letter_code
_entity_poly.pdbx_strand_id
1 'polypeptide(L)'
;MRILRTVAVALTATAVVFAGTACGGPEAPDDPKSTLTDLTKYIADDDGDAACELMLEPVRDTFATDNDADSCEKAVKALHAKVADKKAFKAMVPNGLKVDGGTAEITGACNRGWFQPDGSRDKLDFSPNALGKFTLKKTDDGWFVSEYRGGKHFGSCGG
;
A
#
# COMPACT_ATOMS: atom_id res chain seq x y z
N MET A 1 53.90 -6.70 54.02
CA MET A 1 53.75 -5.84 52.83
C MET A 1 53.46 -6.75 51.63
N ARG A 2 52.50 -6.36 50.79
CA ARG A 2 51.92 -7.02 49.59
C ARG A 2 50.66 -7.86 49.84
N ILE A 3 49.56 -7.14 49.66
CA ILE A 3 48.17 -7.56 49.54
C ILE A 3 47.98 -8.09 48.11
N LEU A 4 47.61 -9.37 47.95
CA LEU A 4 47.20 -9.92 46.66
C LEU A 4 45.67 -9.90 46.61
N ARG A 5 45.15 -8.95 45.82
CA ARG A 5 43.73 -8.78 45.50
C ARG A 5 43.30 -9.88 44.54
N THR A 6 42.41 -10.75 44.98
CA THR A 6 41.72 -11.74 44.12
C THR A 6 40.63 -11.01 43.33
N VAL A 7 40.79 -10.92 42.01
CA VAL A 7 39.80 -10.32 41.11
C VAL A 7 38.71 -11.35 40.84
N ALA A 8 37.49 -11.06 41.29
CA ALA A 8 36.30 -11.84 40.94
C ALA A 8 35.88 -11.50 39.50
N VAL A 9 35.98 -12.48 38.60
CA VAL A 9 35.46 -12.38 37.23
C VAL A 9 33.97 -12.74 37.29
N ALA A 10 33.11 -11.74 37.17
CA ALA A 10 31.68 -11.94 37.04
C ALA A 10 31.35 -12.42 35.62
N LEU A 11 30.96 -13.70 35.49
CA LEU A 11 30.34 -14.24 34.28
C LEU A 11 28.94 -13.65 34.14
N THR A 12 28.81 -12.63 33.30
CA THR A 12 27.51 -12.10 32.88
C THR A 12 26.88 -13.09 31.90
N ALA A 13 25.97 -13.92 32.40
CA ALA A 13 25.10 -14.75 31.58
C ALA A 13 24.21 -13.83 30.72
N THR A 14 24.55 -13.70 29.44
CA THR A 14 23.70 -13.02 28.47
C THR A 14 22.51 -13.92 28.20
N ALA A 15 21.36 -13.61 28.81
CA ALA A 15 20.09 -14.24 28.46
C ALA A 15 19.78 -13.88 27.00
N VAL A 16 19.93 -14.85 26.11
CA VAL A 16 19.43 -14.77 24.73
C VAL A 16 17.91 -14.76 24.83
N VAL A 17 17.31 -13.56 24.78
CA VAL A 17 15.88 -13.41 24.56
C VAL A 17 15.65 -13.82 23.11
N PHE A 18 15.17 -15.05 22.91
CA PHE A 18 14.50 -15.41 21.67
C PHE A 18 13.26 -14.53 21.59
N ALA A 19 13.38 -13.39 20.92
CA ALA A 19 12.23 -12.70 20.36
C ALA A 19 11.59 -13.73 19.44
N GLY A 20 10.47 -14.31 19.88
CA GLY A 20 9.68 -15.19 19.04
C GLY A 20 9.43 -14.47 17.74
N THR A 21 9.88 -15.07 16.64
CA THR A 21 9.41 -14.75 15.31
C THR A 21 7.92 -15.09 15.30
N ALA A 22 7.08 -14.17 15.79
CA ALA A 22 5.79 -14.00 15.16
C ALA A 22 6.14 -13.81 13.69
N CYS A 23 5.76 -14.76 12.85
CA CYS A 23 5.59 -14.51 11.42
C CYS A 23 4.46 -13.48 11.30
N GLY A 24 4.72 -12.25 11.74
CA GLY A 24 3.90 -11.10 11.46
C GLY A 24 4.28 -10.69 10.06
N GLY A 25 3.54 -11.22 9.09
CA GLY A 25 3.41 -10.50 7.83
C GLY A 25 2.90 -9.07 8.12
N PRO A 26 3.09 -8.13 7.19
CA PRO A 26 2.52 -6.81 7.34
C PRO A 26 1.01 -6.94 7.56
N GLU A 27 0.52 -6.54 8.74
CA GLU A 27 -0.92 -6.43 9.01
C GLU A 27 -1.45 -5.31 8.12
N ALA A 28 -2.24 -5.69 7.12
CA ALA A 28 -2.95 -4.71 6.32
C ALA A 28 -4.09 -4.10 7.16
N PRO A 29 -4.57 -2.90 6.81
CA PRO A 29 -5.68 -2.30 7.53
C PRO A 29 -6.93 -3.20 7.57
N ASP A 30 -7.62 -3.20 8.72
CA ASP A 30 -8.88 -3.95 8.95
C ASP A 30 -10.08 -3.42 8.16
N ASP A 31 -9.91 -2.30 7.46
CA ASP A 31 -10.91 -1.72 6.59
C ASP A 31 -10.39 -1.47 5.17
N PRO A 32 -11.23 -1.75 4.14
CA PRO A 32 -10.79 -1.67 2.75
C PRO A 32 -10.57 -0.22 2.28
N LYS A 33 -11.18 0.75 2.97
CA LYS A 33 -11.02 2.18 2.64
C LYS A 33 -9.63 2.68 3.06
N SER A 34 -9.16 2.33 4.25
CA SER A 34 -7.83 2.66 4.72
C SER A 34 -6.78 1.95 3.90
N THR A 35 -6.96 0.67 3.56
CA THR A 35 -6.04 -0.06 2.66
C THR A 35 -5.82 0.69 1.34
N LEU A 36 -6.89 1.13 0.68
CA LEU A 36 -6.79 1.91 -0.54
C LEU A 36 -6.14 3.28 -0.33
N THR A 37 -6.50 3.96 0.77
CA THR A 37 -5.95 5.29 1.11
C THR A 37 -4.45 5.21 1.43
N ASP A 38 -4.02 4.15 2.11
CA ASP A 38 -2.62 3.90 2.42
C ASP A 38 -1.84 3.53 1.15
N LEU A 39 -2.41 2.70 0.27
CA LEU A 39 -1.80 2.40 -1.03
C LEU A 39 -1.52 3.67 -1.85
N THR A 40 -2.48 4.58 -1.98
CA THR A 40 -2.27 5.82 -2.74
C THR A 40 -1.27 6.74 -2.05
N LYS A 41 -1.24 6.73 -0.71
CA LYS A 41 -0.25 7.45 0.07
C LYS A 41 1.16 6.93 -0.16
N TYR A 42 1.36 5.61 -0.09
CA TYR A 42 2.65 4.97 -0.34
C TYR A 42 3.14 5.24 -1.77
N ILE A 43 2.24 5.23 -2.77
CA ILE A 43 2.58 5.66 -4.13
C ILE A 43 3.05 7.13 -4.17
N ALA A 44 2.32 8.04 -3.52
CA ALA A 44 2.70 9.45 -3.48
C ALA A 44 4.00 9.73 -2.70
N ASP A 45 4.39 8.81 -1.82
CA ASP A 45 5.60 8.90 -0.98
C ASP A 45 6.81 8.12 -1.55
N ASP A 46 6.67 7.45 -2.70
CA ASP A 46 7.68 6.55 -3.31
C ASP A 46 8.05 5.35 -2.42
N ASP A 47 7.11 4.93 -1.58
CA ASP A 47 7.27 3.78 -0.68
C ASP A 47 6.81 2.50 -1.38
N GLY A 48 7.69 1.99 -2.25
CA GLY A 48 7.44 0.78 -3.03
C GLY A 48 7.16 -0.44 -2.16
N ASP A 49 7.95 -0.63 -1.10
CA ASP A 49 7.85 -1.79 -0.23
C ASP A 49 6.48 -1.81 0.46
N ALA A 50 6.09 -0.71 1.13
CA ALA A 50 4.80 -0.65 1.83
C ALA A 50 3.60 -0.72 0.88
N ALA A 51 3.69 -0.12 -0.31
CA ALA A 51 2.64 -0.22 -1.33
C ALA A 51 2.46 -1.66 -1.82
N CYS A 52 3.55 -2.37 -2.07
CA CYS A 52 3.52 -3.74 -2.58
C CYS A 52 3.08 -4.74 -1.50
N GLU A 53 3.39 -4.47 -0.22
CA GLU A 53 2.90 -5.26 0.92
C GLU A 53 1.37 -5.28 1.02
N LEU A 54 0.68 -4.21 0.61
CA LEU A 54 -0.79 -4.16 0.54
C LEU A 54 -1.40 -4.97 -0.61
N MET A 55 -0.57 -5.58 -1.46
CA MET A 55 -1.01 -6.43 -2.58
C MET A 55 -0.65 -7.88 -2.33
N LEU A 56 -1.57 -8.80 -2.67
CA LEU A 56 -1.26 -10.22 -2.73
C LEU A 56 -0.21 -10.48 -3.82
N GLU A 57 0.69 -11.45 -3.60
CA GLU A 57 1.82 -11.74 -4.51
C GLU A 57 1.45 -11.79 -6.01
N PRO A 58 0.44 -12.56 -6.46
CA PRO A 58 0.09 -12.62 -7.89
C PRO A 58 -0.33 -11.27 -8.49
N VAL A 59 -0.82 -10.36 -7.65
CA VAL A 59 -1.28 -9.03 -8.06
C VAL A 59 -0.11 -8.10 -8.29
N ARG A 60 0.99 -8.25 -7.53
CA ARG A 60 2.20 -7.43 -7.68
C ARG A 60 2.78 -7.54 -9.09
N ASP A 61 2.82 -8.75 -9.64
CA ASP A 61 3.29 -9.00 -11.02
C ASP A 61 2.36 -8.37 -12.07
N THR A 62 1.04 -8.48 -11.86
CA THR A 62 0.04 -7.84 -12.72
C THR A 62 0.19 -6.32 -12.66
N PHE A 63 0.37 -5.76 -11.46
CA PHE A 63 0.57 -4.34 -11.24
C PHE A 63 1.83 -3.81 -11.92
N ALA A 64 2.94 -4.54 -11.82
CA ALA A 64 4.19 -4.23 -12.50
C ALA A 64 4.00 -4.21 -14.03
N THR A 65 3.43 -5.28 -14.59
CA THR A 65 3.21 -5.45 -16.03
C THR A 65 2.28 -4.39 -16.60
N ASP A 66 1.17 -4.09 -15.92
CA ASP A 66 0.19 -3.11 -16.39
C ASP A 66 0.73 -1.67 -16.35
N ASN A 67 1.76 -1.41 -15.53
CA ASN A 67 2.45 -0.12 -15.45
C ASN A 67 3.80 -0.11 -16.19
N ASP A 68 4.06 -1.10 -17.04
CA ASP A 68 5.25 -1.21 -17.88
C ASP A 68 6.56 -1.16 -17.06
N ALA A 69 6.59 -1.87 -15.94
CA ALA A 69 7.72 -1.94 -15.02
C ALA A 69 8.15 -3.39 -14.71
N ASP A 70 9.43 -3.58 -14.36
CA ASP A 70 9.98 -4.92 -14.08
C ASP A 70 9.59 -5.48 -12.70
N SER A 71 9.13 -4.64 -11.78
CA SER A 71 8.73 -5.04 -10.43
C SER A 71 7.65 -4.10 -9.88
N CYS A 72 6.98 -4.53 -8.81
CA CYS A 72 5.95 -3.74 -8.16
C CYS A 72 6.51 -2.40 -7.63
N GLU A 73 7.67 -2.41 -6.99
CA GLU A 73 8.32 -1.21 -6.46
C GLU A 73 8.72 -0.25 -7.59
N LYS A 74 9.19 -0.79 -8.73
CA LYS A 74 9.48 0.02 -9.93
C LYS A 74 8.21 0.62 -10.53
N ALA A 75 7.08 -0.09 -10.51
CA ALA A 75 5.79 0.47 -10.93
C ALA A 75 5.34 1.59 -9.99
N VAL A 76 5.47 1.40 -8.67
CA VAL A 76 5.19 2.45 -7.68
C VAL A 76 6.02 3.69 -7.96
N LYS A 77 7.33 3.53 -8.19
CA LYS A 77 8.22 4.64 -8.54
C LYS A 77 7.85 5.33 -9.85
N ALA A 78 7.45 4.57 -10.88
CA ALA A 78 7.01 5.14 -12.15
C ALA A 78 5.70 5.94 -12.02
N LEU A 79 4.78 5.47 -11.16
CA LEU A 79 3.54 6.18 -10.85
C LEU A 79 3.80 7.41 -9.98
N HIS A 80 4.68 7.29 -8.98
CA HIS A 80 5.14 8.41 -8.14
C HIS A 80 5.64 9.58 -8.99
N ALA A 81 6.45 9.29 -10.01
CA ALA A 81 6.98 10.31 -10.92
C ALA A 81 5.91 11.07 -11.71
N LYS A 82 4.70 10.53 -11.84
CA LYS A 82 3.55 11.19 -12.49
C LYS A 82 2.75 12.07 -11.51
N VAL A 83 2.94 11.91 -10.21
CA VAL A 83 2.23 12.67 -9.16
C VAL A 83 2.86 14.06 -8.98
N ALA A 84 2.28 15.07 -9.63
CA ALA A 84 2.75 16.45 -9.53
C ALA A 84 2.48 17.07 -8.14
N ASP A 85 1.26 16.94 -7.62
CA ASP A 85 0.88 17.41 -6.28
C ASP A 85 0.65 16.23 -5.33
N LYS A 86 1.73 15.83 -4.66
CA LYS A 86 1.73 14.72 -3.68
C LYS A 86 0.78 14.98 -2.52
N LYS A 87 0.61 16.23 -2.09
CA LYS A 87 -0.24 16.57 -0.95
C LYS A 87 -1.71 16.39 -1.33
N ALA A 88 -2.12 16.93 -2.47
CA ALA A 88 -3.48 16.77 -2.98
C ALA A 88 -3.78 15.31 -3.31
N PHE A 89 -2.84 14.58 -3.91
CA PHE A 89 -2.99 13.16 -4.20
C PHE A 89 -3.25 12.33 -2.94
N LYS A 90 -2.47 12.56 -1.87
CA LYS A 90 -2.63 11.91 -0.56
C LYS A 90 -3.92 12.27 0.17
N ALA A 91 -4.48 13.44 -0.10
CA ALA A 91 -5.71 13.90 0.54
C ALA A 91 -6.96 13.27 -0.08
N MET A 92 -6.85 12.66 -1.26
CA MET A 92 -7.99 12.05 -1.93
C MET A 92 -8.42 10.77 -1.24
N VAL A 93 -9.74 10.59 -1.12
CA VAL A 93 -10.34 9.43 -0.45
C VAL A 93 -11.18 8.64 -1.44
N PRO A 94 -11.24 7.30 -1.29
CA PRO A 94 -12.14 6.51 -2.09
C PRO A 94 -13.58 6.74 -1.61
N ASN A 95 -14.46 6.87 -2.58
CA ASN A 95 -15.89 7.09 -2.49
C ASN A 95 -16.58 6.02 -3.37
N GLY A 96 -17.80 5.63 -3.00
CA GLY A 96 -18.50 4.56 -3.70
C GLY A 96 -17.83 3.18 -3.54
N LEU A 97 -17.09 2.96 -2.46
CA LEU A 97 -16.57 1.62 -2.14
C LEU A 97 -17.75 0.68 -1.82
N LYS A 98 -17.95 -0.36 -2.62
CA LYS A 98 -18.94 -1.40 -2.37
C LYS A 98 -18.24 -2.60 -1.74
N VAL A 99 -18.75 -3.03 -0.60
CA VAL A 99 -18.26 -4.20 0.12
C VAL A 99 -19.33 -5.30 0.07
N ASP A 100 -18.96 -6.49 -0.38
CA ASP A 100 -19.84 -7.66 -0.49
C ASP A 100 -19.06 -8.95 -0.23
N GLY A 101 -19.55 -9.78 0.69
CA GLY A 101 -18.98 -11.12 0.94
C GLY A 101 -17.47 -11.16 1.24
N GLY A 102 -16.89 -10.12 1.85
CA GLY A 102 -15.44 -10.05 2.10
C GLY A 102 -14.62 -9.59 0.89
N THR A 103 -15.26 -9.06 -0.14
CA THR A 103 -14.62 -8.38 -1.27
C THR A 103 -15.01 -6.91 -1.25
N ALA A 104 -14.11 -6.02 -1.64
CA ALA A 104 -14.41 -4.60 -1.79
C ALA A 104 -13.91 -4.07 -3.13
N GLU A 105 -14.71 -3.25 -3.80
CA GLU A 105 -14.35 -2.60 -5.06
C GLU A 105 -14.82 -1.15 -5.06
N ILE A 106 -14.02 -0.26 -5.66
CA ILE A 106 -14.50 1.09 -5.95
C ILE A 106 -15.53 0.99 -7.07
N THR A 107 -16.75 1.44 -6.77
CA THR A 107 -17.83 1.56 -7.76
C THR A 107 -17.88 3.00 -8.28
N GLY A 108 -17.91 3.12 -9.60
CA GLY A 108 -17.95 4.40 -10.27
C GLY A 108 -17.75 4.21 -11.76
N ALA A 109 -18.55 4.91 -12.57
CA ALA A 109 -18.29 4.97 -14.00
C ALA A 109 -16.86 5.50 -14.21
N CYS A 110 -16.10 4.88 -15.11
CA CYS A 110 -14.75 5.34 -15.45
C CYS A 110 -13.76 5.37 -14.28
N ASN A 111 -13.95 4.53 -13.27
CA ASN A 111 -13.08 4.50 -12.09
C ASN A 111 -13.01 5.85 -11.35
N ARG A 112 -14.03 6.73 -11.50
CA ARG A 112 -14.12 8.05 -10.85
C ARG A 112 -14.60 7.96 -9.40
N GLY A 113 -14.04 7.01 -8.66
CA GLY A 113 -14.40 6.77 -7.27
C GLY A 113 -13.54 7.54 -6.28
N TRP A 114 -12.55 8.32 -6.71
CA TRP A 114 -11.73 9.11 -5.80
C TRP A 114 -12.10 10.59 -5.84
N PHE A 115 -12.23 11.18 -4.65
CA PHE A 115 -12.69 12.56 -4.46
C PHE A 115 -11.76 13.32 -3.52
N GLN A 116 -11.75 14.64 -3.68
CA GLN A 116 -11.12 15.54 -2.72
C GLN A 116 -11.87 15.52 -1.37
N PRO A 117 -11.23 15.95 -0.26
CA PRO A 117 -11.89 16.00 1.05
C PRO A 117 -13.17 16.84 1.09
N ASP A 118 -13.28 17.84 0.22
CA ASP A 118 -14.48 18.69 0.08
C ASP A 118 -15.60 18.04 -0.76
N GLY A 119 -15.41 16.80 -1.21
CA GLY A 119 -16.35 16.06 -2.05
C GLY A 119 -16.33 16.46 -3.53
N SER A 120 -15.45 17.38 -3.93
CA SER A 120 -15.28 17.74 -5.33
C SER A 120 -14.49 16.69 -6.11
N ARG A 121 -14.68 16.68 -7.43
CA ARG A 121 -13.88 15.87 -8.35
C ARG A 121 -12.43 16.36 -8.38
N ASP A 122 -11.51 15.46 -8.69
CA ASP A 122 -10.11 15.82 -8.81
C ASP A 122 -9.86 16.80 -9.97
N LYS A 123 -8.90 17.70 -9.74
CA LYS A 123 -8.40 18.65 -10.72
C LYS A 123 -6.91 18.38 -11.01
N LEU A 124 -6.45 17.17 -10.69
CA LEU A 124 -5.06 16.79 -10.84
C LEU A 124 -4.85 16.22 -12.24
N ASP A 125 -3.73 16.57 -12.88
CA ASP A 125 -3.34 15.99 -14.17
C ASP A 125 -3.15 14.47 -14.06
N PHE A 126 -2.72 14.01 -12.88
CA PHE A 126 -2.63 12.60 -12.51
C PHE A 126 -3.19 12.41 -11.10
N SER A 127 -4.29 11.66 -10.99
CA SER A 127 -4.99 11.38 -9.73
C SER A 127 -5.11 9.89 -9.46
N PRO A 128 -5.52 9.47 -8.24
CA PRO A 128 -5.80 8.07 -7.94
C PRO A 128 -6.81 7.40 -8.90
N ASN A 129 -7.70 8.17 -9.53
CA ASN A 129 -8.61 7.66 -10.57
C ASN A 129 -7.85 7.11 -11.80
N ALA A 130 -6.66 7.65 -12.10
CA ALA A 130 -5.80 7.22 -13.20
C ALA A 130 -4.98 5.95 -12.90
N LEU A 131 -4.91 5.51 -11.63
CA LEU A 131 -4.19 4.30 -11.25
C LEU A 131 -4.85 3.03 -11.81
N GLY A 132 -6.13 3.09 -12.16
CA GLY A 132 -6.91 1.92 -12.56
C GLY A 132 -7.72 1.34 -11.38
N LYS A 133 -8.30 0.16 -11.60
CA LYS A 133 -9.24 -0.46 -10.66
C LYS A 133 -8.52 -1.45 -9.75
N PHE A 134 -8.79 -1.32 -8.46
CA PHE A 134 -8.36 -2.27 -7.44
C PHE A 134 -9.58 -3.02 -6.91
N THR A 135 -9.46 -4.34 -6.82
CA THR A 135 -10.38 -5.20 -6.05
C THR A 135 -9.63 -5.64 -4.80
N LEU A 136 -10.28 -5.54 -3.64
CA LEU A 136 -9.73 -5.97 -2.37
C LEU A 136 -10.44 -7.22 -1.89
N LYS A 137 -9.73 -8.03 -1.14
CA LYS A 137 -10.25 -9.21 -0.45
C LYS A 137 -9.85 -9.15 1.02
N LYS A 138 -10.81 -9.47 1.89
CA LYS A 138 -10.57 -9.66 3.32
C LYS A 138 -9.89 -11.00 3.53
N THR A 139 -8.80 -10.99 4.28
CA THR A 139 -8.07 -12.15 4.80
C THR A 139 -8.09 -12.12 6.33
N ASP A 140 -7.40 -13.07 6.96
CA ASP A 140 -7.22 -13.06 8.41
C ASP A 140 -6.28 -11.91 8.84
N ASP A 141 -5.34 -11.51 7.98
CA ASP A 141 -4.34 -10.45 8.23
C ASP A 141 -4.76 -9.04 7.76
N GLY A 142 -6.06 -8.81 7.49
CA GLY A 142 -6.59 -7.52 7.04
C GLY A 142 -7.16 -7.53 5.61
N TRP A 143 -7.21 -6.37 4.96
CA TRP A 143 -7.66 -6.25 3.57
C TRP A 143 -6.48 -6.05 2.63
N PHE A 144 -6.42 -6.87 1.58
CA PHE A 144 -5.36 -6.79 0.58
C PHE A 144 -5.94 -6.56 -0.80
N VAL A 145 -5.17 -5.90 -1.67
CA VAL A 145 -5.47 -5.87 -3.10
C VAL A 145 -5.30 -7.28 -3.66
N SER A 146 -6.41 -7.84 -4.15
CA SER A 146 -6.51 -9.20 -4.70
C SER A 146 -6.63 -9.22 -6.22
N GLU A 147 -7.02 -8.11 -6.84
CA GLU A 147 -6.97 -7.92 -8.29
C GLU A 147 -6.63 -6.47 -8.64
N TYR A 148 -5.94 -6.31 -9.76
CA TYR A 148 -5.61 -5.01 -10.33
C TYR A 148 -5.91 -5.00 -11.82
N ARG A 149 -6.42 -3.87 -12.32
CA ARG A 149 -6.52 -3.57 -13.75
C ARG A 149 -6.03 -2.15 -13.98
N GLY A 150 -4.97 -1.99 -14.77
CA GLY A 150 -4.34 -0.69 -15.01
C GLY A 150 -5.23 0.35 -15.69
N GLY A 151 -4.91 1.63 -15.45
CA GLY A 151 -5.61 2.78 -16.06
C GLY A 151 -5.70 2.72 -17.58
N LYS A 152 -4.70 2.11 -18.24
CA LYS A 152 -4.64 1.92 -19.70
C LYS A 152 -5.79 1.08 -20.27
N HIS A 153 -6.46 0.29 -19.44
CA HIS A 153 -7.58 -0.56 -19.83
C HIS A 153 -8.94 0.16 -19.79
N PHE A 154 -9.02 1.38 -19.27
CA PHE A 154 -10.26 2.17 -19.16
C PHE A 154 -10.36 3.24 -20.25
N GLY A 155 -10.10 2.82 -21.50
CA GLY A 155 -10.05 3.69 -22.67
C GLY A 155 -11.11 4.80 -22.70
N SER A 156 -10.64 6.03 -22.90
CA SER A 156 -11.42 7.23 -23.23
C SER A 156 -12.63 7.53 -22.35
N CYS A 157 -12.39 7.69 -21.05
CA CYS A 157 -13.34 8.36 -20.16
C CYS A 157 -13.29 9.89 -20.32
N GLY A 158 -13.55 10.34 -21.55
CA GLY A 158 -13.52 11.74 -21.97
C GLY A 158 -14.48 12.64 -21.19
N GLY A 159 -14.06 13.88 -21.02
CA GLY A 159 -14.79 14.98 -20.43
C GLY A 159 -13.83 16.10 -20.10
#